data_AF-A0A850BB74-F1
#
_entry.id   AF-A0A850BB74-F1
#
_cell.length_a   1.000
_cell.length_b   1.000
_cell.length_c   1.000
_cell.angle_alpha   90.00
_cell.angle_beta   90.00
_cell.angle_gamma   90.00
#
_symmetry.space_group_name_H-M   'P 1'
#
loop_
_entity.id
_entity.type
_entity.pdbx_description
1 polymer ?
#
loop_
_entity_poly.entity_id
_entity_poly.type
_entity_poly.pdbx_seq_one_letter_code
_entity_poly.pdbx_strand_id
1 'polypeptide(L)'
;MVLPSRSLLTCVVLSAALPFMGACYATGNRPAIPQIRAQAERDLDCPGSEIRIEEELSGMFKAVGCGRKARYRAACEHLTCTVSHEDGQAIPWRDRPEPGSMDSRR
;
A
#
# COMPACT_ATOMS: atom_id res chain seq x y z
N MET A 1 57.23 -12.83 -48.14
CA MET A 1 55.90 -12.65 -47.52
C MET A 1 56.08 -11.59 -46.46
N VAL A 2 55.48 -10.40 -46.52
CA VAL A 2 54.06 -10.16 -46.22
C VAL A 2 53.59 -8.90 -46.97
N LEU A 3 52.44 -9.01 -47.65
CA LEU A 3 51.68 -7.92 -48.27
C LEU A 3 50.81 -7.17 -47.23
N PRO A 4 50.25 -6.00 -47.59
CA PRO A 4 50.05 -4.85 -46.72
C PRO A 4 48.58 -4.58 -46.32
N SER A 5 48.41 -3.43 -45.64
CA SER A 5 47.37 -2.44 -45.93
C SER A 5 45.92 -2.73 -45.50
N ARG A 6 45.46 -1.87 -44.58
CA ARG A 6 44.15 -1.19 -44.55
C ARG A 6 42.92 -2.08 -44.74
N SER A 7 42.17 -2.24 -43.65
CA SER A 7 40.73 -2.10 -43.71
C SER A 7 40.17 -1.72 -42.36
N LEU A 8 39.87 -0.42 -42.24
CA LEU A 8 38.83 0.11 -41.38
C LEU A 8 37.55 -0.69 -41.63
N LEU A 9 37.21 -1.63 -40.76
CA LEU A 9 35.91 -2.28 -40.82
C LEU A 9 35.37 -2.43 -39.40
N THR A 10 34.49 -1.46 -39.12
CA THR A 10 33.24 -1.64 -38.38
C THR A 10 33.39 -1.99 -36.90
N CYS A 11 33.63 -0.95 -36.09
CA CYS A 11 32.93 -0.78 -34.83
C CYS A 11 31.41 -0.89 -35.10
N VAL A 12 30.88 -2.10 -35.06
CA VAL A 12 29.44 -2.33 -35.03
C VAL A 12 28.98 -1.88 -33.66
N VAL A 13 28.57 -0.61 -33.62
CA VAL A 13 27.85 0.05 -32.55
C VAL A 13 26.51 -0.67 -32.37
N LEU A 14 26.51 -1.82 -31.71
CA LEU A 14 25.28 -2.47 -31.21
C LEU A 14 25.00 -1.96 -29.78
N SER A 15 25.03 -0.64 -29.62
CA SER A 15 24.47 0.05 -28.46
C SER A 15 22.96 0.21 -28.71
N ALA A 16 22.24 -0.91 -28.82
CA ALA A 16 20.79 -0.91 -28.70
C ALA A 16 20.48 -0.63 -27.22
N ALA A 17 20.50 0.66 -26.87
CA ALA A 17 19.92 1.20 -25.66
C ALA A 17 18.42 0.90 -25.68
N LEU A 18 18.04 -0.29 -25.22
CA LEU A 18 16.70 -0.53 -24.72
C LEU A 18 16.63 0.20 -23.38
N PRO A 19 15.85 1.31 -23.24
CA PRO A 19 15.50 1.79 -21.92
C PRO A 19 14.54 0.74 -21.37
N PHE A 20 15.08 -0.29 -20.72
CA PHE A 20 14.33 -1.11 -19.79
C PHE A 20 14.04 -0.21 -18.58
N MET A 21 13.15 0.77 -18.77
CA MET A 21 12.47 1.47 -17.69
C MET A 21 11.58 0.42 -17.04
N GLY A 22 12.19 -0.41 -16.20
CA GLY A 22 11.51 -1.10 -15.14
C GLY A 22 10.97 -0.03 -14.20
N ALA A 23 9.81 0.51 -14.54
CA ALA A 23 8.97 1.15 -13.57
C ALA A 23 8.59 0.04 -12.58
N CYS A 24 9.36 -0.05 -11.49
CA CYS A 24 8.95 -0.78 -10.31
C CYS A 24 7.72 -0.05 -9.76
N TYR A 25 6.55 -0.29 -10.35
CA TYR A 25 5.29 0.06 -9.72
C TYR A 25 5.30 -0.73 -8.41
N ALA A 26 5.45 -0.02 -7.30
CA ALA A 26 5.39 -0.63 -5.99
C ALA A 26 4.01 -1.27 -5.85
N THR A 27 3.91 -2.57 -6.14
CA THR A 27 2.78 -3.42 -5.80
C THR A 27 2.80 -3.60 -4.29
N GLY A 28 2.44 -2.54 -3.56
CA GLY A 28 2.52 -2.48 -2.12
C GLY A 28 1.30 -1.77 -1.57
N ASN A 29 0.82 -2.25 -0.42
CA ASN A 29 -0.34 -1.66 0.23
C ASN A 29 0.01 -0.42 1.08
N ARG A 30 1.23 0.12 0.91
CA ARG A 30 1.73 1.31 1.62
C ARG A 30 0.86 2.57 1.43
N PRO A 31 0.18 2.80 0.29
CA PRO A 31 -0.76 3.91 0.18
C PRO A 31 -1.94 3.82 1.17
N ALA A 32 -2.18 2.66 1.79
CA ALA A 32 -3.20 2.49 2.83
C ALA A 32 -2.78 3.00 4.22
N ILE A 33 -1.50 3.27 4.47
CA ILE A 33 -0.99 3.74 5.77
C ILE A 33 -1.79 4.94 6.35
N PRO A 34 -2.09 6.01 5.60
CA PRO A 34 -2.90 7.11 6.13
C PRO A 34 -4.32 6.68 6.52
N GLN A 35 -4.96 5.78 5.75
CA GLN A 35 -6.28 5.25 6.09
C GLN A 35 -6.22 4.37 7.35
N ILE A 36 -5.21 3.50 7.45
CA ILE A 36 -4.98 2.66 8.63
C ILE A 36 -4.75 3.51 9.87
N ARG A 37 -3.97 4.61 9.76
CA ARG A 37 -3.75 5.54 10.87
C ARG A 37 -5.05 6.16 11.37
N ALA A 38 -5.86 6.70 10.46
CA ALA A 38 -7.15 7.32 10.82
C ALA A 38 -8.14 6.31 11.43
N GLN A 39 -8.06 5.04 11.04
CA GLN A 39 -8.83 3.96 11.67
C GLN A 39 -8.28 3.67 13.07
N ALA A 40 -6.97 3.48 13.18
CA ALA A 40 -6.28 3.17 14.43
C ALA A 40 -6.38 4.26 15.49
N GLU A 41 -6.45 5.54 15.11
CA GLU A 41 -6.71 6.64 16.05
C GLU A 41 -8.01 6.45 16.82
N ARG A 42 -9.05 5.93 16.15
CA ARG A 42 -10.36 5.66 16.75
C ARG A 42 -10.37 4.35 17.52
N ASP A 43 -9.84 3.30 16.93
CA ASP A 43 -9.87 1.96 17.53
C ASP A 43 -8.95 1.83 18.75
N LEU A 44 -7.80 2.51 18.70
CA LEU A 44 -6.84 2.59 19.80
C LEU A 44 -7.04 3.83 20.65
N ASP A 45 -8.05 4.67 20.37
CA ASP A 45 -8.40 5.92 21.08
C ASP A 45 -7.12 6.62 21.60
N CYS A 46 -6.28 6.98 20.62
CA CYS A 46 -4.89 7.38 20.78
C CYS A 46 -4.54 8.37 19.67
N PRO A 47 -3.77 9.45 19.94
CA PRO A 47 -3.40 10.41 18.91
C PRO A 47 -2.50 9.75 17.85
N GLY A 48 -2.70 10.07 16.58
CA GLY A 48 -1.96 9.47 15.46
C GLY A 48 -0.45 9.64 15.52
N SER A 49 0.03 10.66 16.24
CA SER A 49 1.46 10.87 16.51
C SER A 49 2.08 9.81 17.42
N GLU A 50 1.27 9.16 18.26
CA GLU A 50 1.69 8.09 19.17
C GLU A 50 1.45 6.69 18.58
N ILE A 51 0.83 6.62 17.41
CA ILE A 51 0.54 5.36 16.72
C ILE A 51 1.68 5.01 15.76
N ARG A 52 2.33 3.89 16.03
CA ARG A 52 3.32 3.26 15.15
C ARG A 52 2.64 2.21 14.29
N ILE A 53 2.88 2.27 12.99
CA ILE A 53 2.33 1.32 12.01
C ILE A 53 3.49 0.51 11.45
N GLU A 54 3.41 -0.80 11.63
CA GLU A 54 4.36 -1.79 11.13
C GLU A 54 3.70 -2.54 9.96
N GLU A 55 4.34 -2.55 8.79
CA GLU A 55 3.90 -3.35 7.65
C GLU A 55 4.33 -4.81 7.87
N GLU A 56 3.35 -5.71 7.90
CA GLU A 56 3.52 -7.15 7.95
C GLU A 56 3.35 -7.74 6.53
N LEU A 57 3.63 -9.03 6.38
CA LEU A 57 3.52 -9.72 5.10
C LEU A 57 2.06 -9.75 4.59
N SER A 58 1.90 -9.80 3.26
CA SER A 58 0.60 -9.99 2.60
C SER A 58 -0.41 -8.84 2.80
N GLY A 59 0.07 -7.59 2.88
CA GLY A 59 -0.81 -6.43 3.05
C GLY A 59 -1.42 -6.31 4.44
N MET A 60 -0.82 -7.00 5.42
CA MET A 60 -1.17 -6.87 6.81
C MET A 60 -0.43 -5.68 7.42
N PHE A 61 -1.08 -4.97 8.33
CA PHE A 61 -0.52 -3.83 9.04
C PHE A 61 -0.86 -3.95 10.50
N LYS A 62 0.13 -3.73 11.35
CA LYS A 62 -0.03 -3.73 12.80
C LYS A 62 0.13 -2.31 13.30
N ALA A 63 -0.92 -1.77 13.90
CA ALA A 63 -0.88 -0.48 14.58
C ALA A 63 -0.69 -0.69 16.08
N VAL A 64 0.25 0.03 16.69
CA VAL A 64 0.52 -0.01 18.13
C VAL A 64 0.62 1.41 18.66
N GLY A 65 -0.14 1.73 19.70
CA GLY A 65 -0.16 3.05 20.31
C GLY A 65 -0.93 3.05 21.63
N CYS A 66 -0.53 3.92 22.57
CA CYS A 66 -1.19 4.11 23.87
C CYS A 66 -1.48 2.80 24.65
N GLY A 67 -0.59 1.80 24.55
CA GLY A 67 -0.75 0.50 25.22
C GLY A 67 -1.73 -0.47 24.54
N ARG A 68 -2.32 -0.09 23.40
CA ARG A 68 -3.23 -0.93 22.60
C ARG A 68 -2.57 -1.33 21.28
N LYS A 69 -3.08 -2.41 20.66
CA LYS A 69 -2.67 -2.86 19.33
C LYS A 69 -3.88 -3.29 18.51
N ALA A 70 -3.84 -3.04 17.21
CA ALA A 70 -4.85 -3.49 16.26
C ALA A 70 -4.17 -3.95 14.96
N ARG A 71 -4.82 -4.87 14.24
CA ARG A 71 -4.32 -5.40 12.98
C ARG A 71 -5.30 -5.13 11.86
N TYR A 72 -4.76 -4.71 10.73
CA TYR A 72 -5.52 -4.31 9.57
C TYR A 72 -5.01 -5.09 8.36
N ARG A 73 -5.92 -5.49 7.49
CA ARG A 73 -5.61 -5.92 6.14
C ARG A 73 -5.93 -4.76 5.20
N ALA A 74 -4.98 -4.41 4.35
CA ALA A 74 -5.22 -3.50 3.25
C ALA A 74 -5.07 -4.21 1.91
N ALA A 75 -6.01 -3.96 1.02
CA ALA A 75 -5.94 -4.35 -0.38
C ALA A 75 -6.06 -3.09 -1.24
N CYS A 76 -4.99 -2.76 -1.95
CA CYS A 76 -4.93 -1.64 -2.86
C CYS A 76 -5.01 -2.09 -4.31
N GLU A 77 -5.90 -1.46 -5.07
CA GLU A 77 -6.02 -1.60 -6.51
C GLU A 77 -5.77 -0.23 -7.16
N HIS A 78 -4.70 -0.12 -7.95
CA HIS A 78 -4.19 1.14 -8.50
C HIS A 78 -3.96 2.22 -7.41
N LEU A 79 -4.86 3.20 -7.32
CA LEU A 79 -4.81 4.33 -6.38
C LEU A 79 -5.84 4.20 -5.25
N THR A 80 -6.66 3.15 -5.26
CA THR A 80 -7.73 2.95 -4.29
C THR A 80 -7.35 1.85 -3.32
N CYS A 81 -7.40 2.14 -2.02
CA CYS A 81 -7.15 1.16 -0.97
C CYS A 81 -8.42 0.90 -0.17
N THR A 82 -8.63 -0.37 0.14
CA THR A 82 -9.66 -0.84 1.07
C THR A 82 -8.95 -1.36 2.32
N VAL A 83 -9.39 -0.92 3.50
CA VAL A 83 -8.81 -1.29 4.79
C VAL A 83 -9.90 -1.98 5.61
N SER A 84 -9.57 -3.17 6.10
CA SER A 84 -10.45 -3.98 6.95
C SER A 84 -9.67 -4.42 8.18
N HIS A 85 -10.34 -4.59 9.33
CA HIS A 85 -9.75 -5.26 10.48
C HIS A 85 -9.41 -6.71 10.15
N GLU A 86 -8.29 -7.22 10.68
CA GLU A 86 -7.90 -8.63 10.51
C GLU A 86 -8.97 -9.56 11.05
N ASP A 87 -9.37 -9.31 12.29
CA ASP A 87 -10.36 -10.04 13.07
C ASP A 87 -11.80 -9.69 12.68
N GLY A 88 -11.99 -8.86 11.64
CA GLY A 88 -13.30 -8.51 11.11
C GLY A 88 -14.15 -7.66 12.05
N GLN A 89 -13.61 -7.10 13.13
CA GLN A 89 -14.41 -6.34 14.08
C GLN A 89 -14.71 -4.93 13.55
N ALA A 90 -15.76 -4.87 12.74
CA ALA A 90 -16.43 -3.67 12.30
C ALA A 90 -17.49 -3.21 13.33
N ILE A 91 -17.32 -1.96 13.78
CA ILE A 91 -18.17 -1.08 14.62
C ILE A 91 -18.48 -1.59 16.05
N PRO A 92 -18.19 -0.79 17.10
CA PRO A 92 -18.78 -0.99 18.42
C PRO A 92 -20.31 -0.84 18.32
N TRP A 93 -21.01 -1.92 18.65
CA TRP A 93 -22.44 -2.14 18.37
C TRP A 93 -23.42 -1.08 18.91
N ARG A 94 -23.02 -0.26 19.90
CA ARG A 94 -23.93 0.70 20.55
C ARG A 94 -24.40 1.83 19.62
N ASP A 95 -23.62 2.12 18.59
CA ASP A 95 -23.86 3.25 17.67
C ASP A 95 -24.27 2.81 16.26
N ARG A 96 -24.62 1.54 16.08
CA ARG A 96 -25.04 1.06 14.77
C ARG A 96 -26.46 1.55 14.47
N PRO A 97 -26.69 2.33 13.38
CA PRO A 97 -28.03 2.79 13.03
C PRO A 97 -28.91 1.61 12.60
N GLU A 98 -30.20 1.67 12.96
CA GLU A 98 -31.12 0.61 12.60
C GLU A 98 -31.37 0.60 11.08
N PRO A 99 -31.26 -0.57 10.42
CA PRO A 99 -31.53 -0.70 9.00
C PRO A 99 -33.02 -0.40 8.73
N GLY A 100 -33.30 0.78 8.15
CA GLY A 100 -34.66 1.25 7.86
C GLY A 100 -35.09 2.51 8.63
N SER A 101 -34.32 2.96 9.62
CA SER A 101 -34.63 4.18 10.39
C SER A 101 -34.49 5.51 9.62
N MET A 102 -34.01 5.46 8.36
CA MET A 102 -33.75 6.63 7.52
C MET A 102 -34.89 6.98 6.55
N ASP A 103 -35.98 6.21 6.49
CA ASP A 103 -36.99 6.33 5.41
C ASP A 103 -38.47 6.16 5.85
N SER A 104 -39.02 7.07 6.67
CA SER A 104 -40.49 7.14 6.86
C SER A 104 -41.07 8.48 7.38
N ARG A 105 -40.38 9.60 7.13
CA ARG A 105 -40.96 10.95 7.30
C ARG A 105 -41.75 11.40 6.05
N ARG A 106 -42.60 10.53 5.48
CA ARG A 106 -43.45 10.86 4.33
C ARG A 106 -44.74 10.05 4.28
#